data_AF-A0A7V0Z5V3-F1
#
_entry.id   AF-A0A7V0Z5V3-F1
#
_cell.length_a   1.000
_cell.length_b   1.000
_cell.length_c   1.000
_cell.angle_alpha   90.00
_cell.angle_beta   90.00
_cell.angle_gamma   90.00
#
_symmetry.space_group_name_H-M   'P 1'
#
loop_
_entity.id
_entity.type
_entity.pdbx_description
1 polymer ?
#
loop_
_entity_poly.entity_id
_entity_poly.type
_entity_poly.pdbx_seq_one_letter_code
_entity_poly.pdbx_strand_id
1 'polypeptide(L)' 'MEEIARELEGYSGADIELIIEEAAFLAFETRRQNEEIEITVDHIKKAIAKTAKSVSEEEVHEIEQWAKSRNIIK' A
#
# COMPACT_ATOMS: atom_id res chain seq x y z
N MET A 1 -3.33 -9.48 9.49
CA MET A 1 -2.27 -8.49 9.19
C MET A 1 -1.14 -9.08 8.37
N GLU A 2 -0.56 -10.24 8.74
CA GLU A 2 0.56 -10.82 7.99
C GLU A 2 0.28 -11.11 6.50
N GLU A 3 -0.94 -11.51 6.15
CA GLU A 3 -1.33 -11.73 4.75
C GLU A 3 -1.32 -10.43 3.93
N ILE A 4 -1.92 -9.36 4.47
CA ILE A 4 -1.93 -8.03 3.86
C ILE A 4 -0.50 -7.50 3.71
N ALA A 5 0.34 -7.69 4.74
CA ALA A 5 1.73 -7.24 4.69
C ALA A 5 2.51 -7.90 3.52
N ARG A 6 2.25 -9.19 3.23
CA ARG A 6 2.86 -9.87 2.07
C ARG A 6 2.37 -9.32 0.74
N GLU A 7 1.10 -8.94 0.64
CA GLU A 7 0.53 -8.34 -0.58
C GLU A 7 1.07 -6.92 -0.85
N LEU A 8 1.51 -6.23 0.20
CA LEU A 8 2.07 -4.86 0.15
C LEU A 8 3.59 -4.82 -0.05
N GLU A 9 4.24 -5.95 -0.33
CA GLU A 9 5.69 -5.97 -0.57
C GLU A 9 6.06 -5.10 -1.78
N GLY A 10 6.99 -4.16 -1.57
CA GLY A 10 7.44 -3.18 -2.56
C GLY A 10 6.52 -1.97 -2.75
N TYR A 11 5.48 -1.81 -1.95
CA TYR A 11 4.75 -0.54 -1.85
C TYR A 11 5.49 0.42 -0.91
N SER A 12 5.52 1.70 -1.26
CA SER A 12 6.05 2.73 -0.38
C SER A 12 5.08 3.05 0.77
N GLY A 13 5.56 3.77 1.78
CA GLY A 13 4.68 4.23 2.87
C GLY A 13 3.52 5.11 2.36
N ALA A 14 3.76 5.93 1.34
CA ALA A 14 2.74 6.77 0.73
C ALA A 14 1.70 5.93 -0.05
N ASP A 15 2.14 4.86 -0.72
CA ASP A 15 1.19 3.98 -1.39
C ASP A 15 0.29 3.25 -0.38
N ILE A 16 0.86 2.81 0.74
CA ILE A 16 0.11 2.15 1.81
C ILE A 16 -0.91 3.12 2.43
N GLU A 17 -0.53 4.37 2.66
CA GLU A 17 -1.44 5.42 3.13
C GLU A 17 -2.63 5.59 2.17
N LEU A 18 -2.36 5.75 0.87
CA LEU A 18 -3.39 5.85 -0.16
C LEU A 18 -4.32 4.63 -0.19
N ILE A 19 -3.77 3.42 -0.04
CA ILE A 19 -4.56 2.18 0.01
C ILE A 19 -5.53 2.18 1.19
N ILE A 20 -5.10 2.66 2.36
CA ILE A 20 -5.96 2.72 3.55
C ILE A 20 -7.02 3.81 3.42
N GLU A 21 -6.71 4.95 2.81
CA GLU A 21 -7.69 5.98 2.49
C GLU A 21 -8.77 5.45 1.54
N GLU A 22 -8.38 4.81 0.44
CA GLU A 22 -9.31 4.19 -0.52
C GLU A 22 -10.15 3.09 0.16
N ALA A 23 -9.56 2.27 1.03
CA ALA A 23 -10.30 1.27 1.79
C ALA A 23 -11.33 1.90 2.75
N ALA A 24 -11.02 3.06 3.34
CA ALA A 24 -11.96 3.82 4.16
C ALA A 24 -13.12 4.39 3.33
N PHE A 25 -12.84 4.90 2.13
CA PHE A 25 -13.88 5.36 1.20
C PHE A 25 -14.80 4.21 0.76
N LEU A 26 -14.24 3.05 0.41
CA LEU A 26 -15.01 1.86 0.07
C LEU A 26 -15.89 1.40 1.23
N ALA A 27 -15.37 1.42 2.45
CA ALA A 27 -16.16 1.12 3.65
C ALA A 27 -17.33 2.10 3.84
N PHE A 28 -17.08 3.39 3.61
CA PHE A 28 -18.10 4.42 3.70
C PHE A 28 -19.18 4.27 2.62
N GLU A 29 -18.79 3.95 1.39
CA GLU A 29 -19.71 3.81 0.24
C GLU A 29 -20.60 2.57 0.36
N THR A 30 -20.08 1.48 0.91
CA THR A 30 -20.77 0.17 0.95
C THR A 30 -21.61 -0.07 2.20
N ARG A 31 -21.55 0.81 3.20
CA ARG A 31 -22.35 0.71 4.44
C ARG A 31 -23.85 0.90 4.18
N ARG A 32 -24.71 0.29 5.00
CA ARG A 32 -26.13 0.65 5.01
C ARG A 32 -26.38 1.92 5.82
N GLN A 33 -27.53 2.54 5.57
CA GLN A 33 -27.92 3.73 6.30
C GLN A 33 -28.03 3.44 7.81
N ASN A 34 -27.36 4.26 8.61
CA ASN A 34 -27.25 4.14 10.08
C ASN A 34 -26.42 2.95 10.60
N GLU A 35 -25.62 2.30 9.75
CA GLU A 35 -24.59 1.36 10.22
C GLU A 35 -23.29 2.11 10.58
N GLU A 36 -22.59 1.57 11.58
CA GLU A 36 -21.22 1.99 11.90
C GLU A 36 -20.28 1.66 10.73
N ILE A 37 -19.28 2.51 10.52
CA ILE A 37 -18.32 2.31 9.44
C ILE A 37 -17.20 1.42 9.96
N GLU A 38 -16.99 0.28 9.32
CA GLU A 38 -15.87 -0.62 9.60
C GLU A 38 -15.06 -0.91 8.34
N ILE A 39 -13.75 -0.76 8.44
CA ILE A 39 -12.83 -1.14 7.36
C ILE A 39 -12.56 -2.65 7.49
N THR A 40 -12.92 -3.39 6.45
CA THR A 40 -12.71 -4.84 6.39
C THR A 40 -11.49 -5.18 5.53
N VAL A 41 -10.98 -6.40 5.68
CA VAL A 41 -9.90 -6.92 4.82
C VAL A 41 -10.30 -6.90 3.34
N ASP A 42 -11.58 -7.09 3.02
CA ASP A 42 -12.08 -7.04 1.64
C ASP A 42 -11.95 -5.63 1.03
N HIS A 43 -12.23 -4.57 1.81
CA HIS A 43 -12.01 -3.20 1.38
C HIS A 43 -10.53 -2.93 1.08
N ILE A 44 -9.63 -3.41 1.95
CA ILE A 44 -8.18 -3.27 1.76
C ILE A 44 -7.73 -4.02 0.50
N LYS A 45 -8.17 -5.27 0.29
CA LYS A 45 -7.82 -6.05 -0.90
C LYS A 45 -8.31 -5.40 -2.19
N LYS A 46 -9.52 -4.84 -2.18
CA LYS A 46 -10.07 -4.07 -3.32
C LYS A 46 -9.25 -2.80 -3.60
N ALA A 47 -8.79 -2.11 -2.56
CA ALA A 47 -7.92 -0.95 -2.72
C ALA A 47 -6.55 -1.35 -3.28
N ILE A 48 -5.90 -2.40 -2.75
CA ILE A 48 -4.64 -2.95 -3.27
C ILE A 48 -4.76 -3.27 -4.76
N ALA A 49 -5.85 -3.93 -5.18
CA ALA A 49 -6.05 -4.31 -6.58
C ALA A 49 -6.17 -3.12 -7.55
N LYS A 50 -6.47 -1.91 -7.06
CA LYS A 50 -6.61 -0.69 -7.86
C LYS A 50 -5.39 0.23 -7.80
N THR A 51 -4.52 0.05 -6.80
CA THR A 51 -3.36 0.91 -6.57
C THR A 51 -2.10 0.26 -7.13
N ALA A 52 -1.42 0.94 -8.04
CA ALA A 52 -0.09 0.52 -8.49
C ALA A 52 0.99 1.05 -7.53
N LYS A 53 2.12 0.32 -7.43
CA LYS A 53 3.31 0.81 -6.73
C LYS A 53 3.79 2.11 -7.38
N SER A 54 4.03 3.15 -6.59
CA SER A 54 4.52 4.43 -7.13
C SER A 54 6.01 4.43 -7.42
N VAL A 55 6.78 3.53 -6.78
CA VAL A 55 8.21 3.37 -7.00
C VAL A 55 8.46 2.12 -7.83
N SER A 56 9.15 2.28 -8.96
CA SER A 56 9.53 1.16 -9.82
C SER A 56 10.69 0.35 -9.26
N GLU A 57 10.81 -0.91 -9.69
CA GLU A 57 11.95 -1.75 -9.31
C GLU A 57 13.29 -1.19 -9.83
N GLU A 58 13.27 -0.48 -10.96
CA GLU A 58 14.44 0.20 -11.53
C GLU A 58 14.92 1.34 -10.62
N GLU A 59 14.02 2.22 -10.17
CA GLU A 59 14.35 3.29 -9.24
C GLU A 59 14.89 2.76 -7.90
N VAL A 60 14.30 1.68 -7.38
CA VAL A 60 14.84 0.99 -6.19
C VAL A 60 16.27 0.51 -6.47
N HIS A 61 16.50 -0.14 -7.60
CA HIS A 61 17.82 -0.64 -7.97
C HIS A 61 18.85 0.49 -8.10
N GLU A 62 18.50 1.59 -8.76
CA GLU A 62 19.39 2.75 -8.92
C GLU A 62 19.80 3.34 -7.57
N ILE A 63 18.83 3.51 -6.64
CA ILE A 63 19.09 4.00 -5.29
C ILE A 63 19.99 3.02 -4.52
N GLU A 64 19.76 1.71 -4.63
CA GLU A 64 20.62 0.70 -4.01
C GLU A 64 22.05 0.75 -4.54
N GLN A 65 22.25 0.85 -5.87
CA GLN A 65 23.59 0.95 -6.46
C GLN A 65 24.29 2.24 -6.03
N TRP A 66 23.57 3.35 -6.00
CA TRP A 66 24.08 4.62 -5.49
C TRP A 66 24.53 4.49 -4.03
N ALA A 67 23.72 3.86 -3.18
CA ALA A 67 24.02 3.67 -1.77
C ALA A 67 25.24 2.75 -1.55
N LYS A 68 25.37 1.67 -2.34
CA LYS A 68 26.54 0.78 -2.35
C LYS A 68 27.81 1.51 -2.78
N SER A 69 27.74 2.32 -3.84
CA SER A 69 28.90 3.09 -4.35
C SER A 69 29.47 4.08 -3.32
N ARG A 70 28.65 4.50 -2.36
CA ARG A 70 29.00 5.43 -1.27
C ARG A 70 29.24 4.72 0.06
N ASN A 71 29.20 3.39 0.09
CA ASN A 71 29.40 2.57 1.28
C ASN A 71 28.39 2.91 2.41
N ILE A 72 27.18 3.33 2.03
CA ILE A 72 26.04 3.60 2.95
C ILE A 72 25.38 2.28 3.37
N ILE A 73 25.25 1.37 2.41
CA ILE A 73 24.79 -0.01 2.61
C ILE A 73 25.87 -0.98 2.11
N LYS A 74 25.89 -2.19 2.69
CA LYS A 74 26.87 -3.24 2.36
C LYS A 74 26.43 -4.07 1.15
#